data_AF-A0A453K1B1-F1
#
_entry.id   AF-A0A453K1B1-F1
#
_cell.length_a   1.000
_cell.length_b   1.000
_cell.length_c   1.000
_cell.angle_alpha   90.00
_cell.angle_beta   90.00
_cell.angle_gamma   90.00
#
_symmetry.space_group_name_H-M   'P 1'
#
loop_
_entity.id
_entity.type
_entity.pdbx_description
1 polymer ?
#
loop_
_entity_poly.entity_id
_entity_poly.type
_entity_poly.pdbx_seq_one_letter_code
_entity_poly.pdbx_strand_id
1 'polypeptide(L)'
;MEQSSAVKCPSISYHLVGTKKIQQELAKPNVLERFLENKEEIAKLRQCFAGLWSLDDEEVVKSAIENPDLFVLKPQREGGGNNIYGLDVREALIRLKKEGGDALSAYILMQRIFPKASLASLVRGGVCHEALTVSELGIYGAYLR
;
A
#
# COMPACT_ATOMS: atom_id res chain seq x y z
N MET A 1 9.26 1.05 26.60
CA MET A 1 9.54 -0.20 25.84
C MET A 1 10.73 -0.02 24.90
N GLU A 2 10.70 0.92 23.95
CA GLU A 2 11.81 1.13 23.00
C GLU A 2 13.17 1.45 23.67
N GLN A 3 13.17 2.21 24.77
CA GLN A 3 14.38 2.56 25.53
C GLN A 3 14.94 1.41 26.41
N SER A 4 14.29 0.24 26.44
CA SER A 4 14.76 -0.90 27.24
C SER A 4 15.71 -1.82 26.46
N SER A 5 16.41 -2.68 27.19
CA SER A 5 17.28 -3.74 26.64
C SER A 5 16.54 -4.94 26.06
N ALA A 6 15.21 -5.01 26.19
CA ALA A 6 14.42 -6.09 25.59
C ALA A 6 14.55 -6.09 24.06
N VAL A 7 14.47 -7.28 23.45
CA VAL A 7 14.33 -7.44 22.00
C VAL A 7 12.88 -7.13 21.62
N LYS A 8 12.67 -6.17 20.72
CA LYS A 8 11.34 -5.75 20.25
C LYS A 8 10.96 -6.53 18.99
N CYS A 9 9.67 -6.81 18.82
CA CYS A 9 9.13 -7.51 17.65
C CYS A 9 7.79 -6.88 17.21
N PRO A 10 7.78 -5.91 16.28
CA PRO A 10 8.94 -5.24 15.68
C PRO A 10 9.52 -4.12 16.57
N SER A 11 10.77 -3.70 16.31
CA SER A 11 11.28 -2.42 16.81
C SER A 11 10.58 -1.24 16.14
N ILE A 12 10.70 -0.03 16.69
CA ILE A 12 10.11 1.17 16.07
C ILE A 12 10.60 1.40 14.64
N SER A 13 11.87 1.11 14.33
CA SER A 13 12.41 1.22 12.98
C SER A 13 11.76 0.23 12.00
N TYR A 14 11.53 -1.03 12.43
CA TYR A 14 10.84 -2.03 11.61
C TYR A 14 9.37 -1.66 11.39
N HIS A 15 8.71 -1.07 12.40
CA HIS A 15 7.36 -0.53 12.23
C HIS A 15 7.34 0.59 11.18
N LEU A 16 8.28 1.55 11.23
CA LEU A 16 8.35 2.64 10.25
C LEU A 16 8.59 2.12 8.81
N VAL A 17 9.37 1.05 8.65
CA VAL A 17 9.58 0.38 7.34
C VAL A 17 8.27 -0.17 6.77
N GLY A 18 7.31 -0.57 7.62
CA GLY A 18 5.98 -1.05 7.22
C GLY A 18 5.01 0.02 6.73
N THR A 19 5.38 1.30 6.83
CA THR A 19 4.55 2.42 6.36
C THR A 19 4.36 2.37 4.85
N LYS A 20 3.21 2.86 4.39
CA LYS A 20 2.89 2.91 2.95
C LYS A 20 3.82 3.87 2.21
N LYS A 21 4.30 4.92 2.88
CA LYS A 21 5.31 5.82 2.32
C LYS A 21 6.62 5.11 2.01
N ILE A 22 7.15 4.28 2.92
CA ILE A 22 8.38 3.52 2.65
C ILE A 22 8.15 2.49 1.54
N GLN A 23 7.00 1.82 1.52
CA GLN A 23 6.63 0.94 0.39
C GLN A 23 6.68 1.67 -0.96
N GLN A 24 6.15 2.89 -1.03
CA GLN A 24 6.17 3.72 -2.24
C GLN A 24 7.57 4.23 -2.60
N GLU A 25 8.36 4.67 -1.61
CA GLU A 25 9.74 5.13 -1.85
C GLU A 25 10.64 3.99 -2.36
N LEU A 26 10.49 2.77 -1.84
CA LEU A 26 11.23 1.60 -2.33
C LEU A 26 10.87 1.25 -3.78
N ALA A 27 9.69 1.60 -4.26
CA ALA A 27 9.29 1.36 -5.65
C ALA A 27 9.93 2.33 -6.65
N LYS A 28 10.53 3.43 -6.19
CA LYS A 28 11.20 4.39 -7.08
C LYS A 28 12.42 3.75 -7.77
N PRO A 29 12.75 4.18 -9.01
CA PRO A 29 13.98 3.76 -9.67
C PRO A 29 15.20 4.02 -8.79
N ASN A 30 16.15 3.07 -8.76
CA ASN A 30 17.44 3.17 -8.07
C ASN A 30 17.40 3.25 -6.52
N VAL A 31 16.22 3.14 -5.87
CA VAL A 31 16.13 3.17 -4.40
C VAL A 31 16.40 1.81 -3.76
N LEU A 32 15.86 0.71 -4.32
CA LEU A 32 16.12 -0.65 -3.82
C LEU A 32 17.60 -1.01 -3.84
N GLU A 33 18.31 -0.57 -4.87
CA GLU A 33 19.74 -0.78 -5.11
C GLU A 33 20.63 -0.18 -4.00
N ARG A 34 20.08 0.73 -3.17
CA ARG A 34 20.77 1.27 -1.99
C ARG A 34 20.77 0.32 -0.80
N PHE A 35 19.89 -0.68 -0.80
CA PHE A 35 19.67 -1.61 0.32
C PHE A 35 20.02 -3.06 -0.04
N LEU A 36 20.11 -3.37 -1.33
CA LEU A 36 20.38 -4.72 -1.85
C LEU A 36 21.41 -4.64 -2.98
N GLU A 37 22.35 -5.58 -2.99
CA GLU A 37 23.40 -5.68 -4.03
C GLU A 37 23.07 -6.77 -5.07
N ASN A 38 22.32 -7.80 -4.68
CA ASN A 38 21.99 -8.93 -5.55
C ASN A 38 20.95 -8.53 -6.60
N LYS A 39 21.41 -8.40 -7.85
CA LYS A 39 20.57 -8.01 -9.00
C LYS A 39 19.39 -8.96 -9.25
N GLU A 40 19.55 -10.25 -8.99
CA GLU A 40 18.47 -11.22 -9.19
C GLU A 40 17.35 -11.05 -8.15
N GLU A 41 17.71 -10.77 -6.90
CA GLU A 41 16.75 -10.49 -5.83
C GLU A 41 16.02 -9.18 -6.06
N ILE A 42 16.74 -8.13 -6.50
CA ILE A 42 16.14 -6.85 -6.87
C ILE A 42 15.14 -7.03 -8.00
N ALA A 43 15.48 -7.83 -9.03
CA ALA A 43 14.57 -8.12 -10.12
C ALA A 43 13.30 -8.85 -9.64
N LYS A 44 13.45 -9.86 -8.77
CA LYS A 44 12.30 -10.59 -8.17
C LYS A 44 11.41 -9.66 -7.36
N LEU A 45 11.98 -8.77 -6.53
CA LEU A 45 11.21 -7.81 -5.74
C LEU A 45 10.46 -6.81 -6.63
N ARG A 46 11.13 -6.24 -7.65
CA ARG A 46 10.51 -5.29 -8.58
C ARG A 46 9.32 -5.90 -9.33
N GLN A 47 9.36 -7.20 -9.67
CA GLN A 47 8.24 -7.89 -10.32
C GLN A 47 6.97 -7.94 -9.45
N CYS A 48 7.10 -7.87 -8.13
CA CYS A 48 5.97 -7.88 -7.20
C CYS A 48 5.40 -6.48 -6.92
N PHE A 49 6.03 -5.41 -7.40
CA PHE A 49 5.57 -4.05 -7.16
C PHE A 49 4.48 -3.68 -8.17
N ALA A 50 3.31 -3.27 -7.65
CA ALA A 50 2.35 -2.53 -8.45
C ALA A 50 2.80 -1.07 -8.60
N GLY A 51 2.10 -0.30 -9.45
CA GLY A 51 2.32 1.13 -9.54
C GLY A 51 2.10 1.83 -8.19
N LEU A 52 3.10 2.60 -7.75
CA LEU A 52 3.13 3.29 -6.46
C LEU A 52 3.69 4.70 -6.67
N TRP A 53 2.89 5.70 -6.31
CA TRP A 53 3.20 7.11 -6.58
C TRP A 53 2.96 7.98 -5.35
N SER A 54 3.76 9.03 -5.28
CA SER A 54 3.58 10.10 -4.31
C SER A 54 2.68 11.18 -4.92
N LEU A 55 1.99 11.96 -4.09
CA LEU A 55 1.00 12.94 -4.57
C LEU A 55 1.60 14.25 -5.11
N ASP A 56 2.93 14.37 -5.09
CA ASP A 56 3.69 15.40 -5.79
C ASP A 56 3.84 15.12 -7.30
N ASP A 57 3.51 13.91 -7.75
CA ASP A 57 3.42 13.57 -9.18
C ASP A 57 2.09 14.10 -9.76
N GLU A 58 2.13 15.31 -10.31
CA GLU A 58 0.93 15.98 -10.82
C GLU A 58 0.25 15.24 -11.97
N GLU A 59 1.01 14.55 -12.84
CA GLU A 59 0.48 13.80 -13.97
C GLU A 59 -0.33 12.60 -13.49
N VAL A 60 0.23 11.86 -12.52
CA VAL A 60 -0.45 10.71 -11.93
C VAL A 60 -1.68 11.16 -11.13
N VAL A 61 -1.59 12.26 -10.37
CA VAL A 61 -2.76 12.79 -9.64
C VAL A 61 -3.87 13.21 -10.62
N LYS A 62 -3.53 13.83 -11.75
CA LYS A 62 -4.51 14.16 -12.79
C LYS A 62 -5.16 12.89 -13.36
N SER A 63 -4.36 11.89 -13.70
CA SER A 63 -4.85 10.60 -14.18
C SER A 63 -5.82 9.92 -13.20
N ALA A 64 -5.51 10.00 -11.90
CA ALA A 64 -6.33 9.44 -10.83
C ALA A 64 -7.63 10.20 -10.58
N ILE A 65 -7.65 11.51 -10.80
CA ILE A 65 -8.89 12.31 -10.79
C ILE A 65 -9.77 11.91 -11.98
N GLU A 66 -9.20 11.73 -13.17
CA GLU A 66 -9.93 11.35 -14.38
C GLU A 66 -10.49 9.92 -14.27
N ASN A 67 -9.66 8.96 -13.84
CA ASN A 67 -9.96 7.52 -13.81
C ASN A 67 -9.82 6.93 -12.40
N PRO A 68 -10.64 7.37 -11.42
CA PRO A 68 -10.41 7.05 -10.02
C PRO A 68 -10.57 5.56 -9.68
N ASP A 69 -11.34 4.81 -10.46
CA ASP A 69 -11.54 3.38 -10.25
C ASP A 69 -10.26 2.56 -10.43
N LEU A 70 -9.26 3.07 -11.16
CA LEU A 70 -7.98 2.42 -11.40
C LEU A 70 -6.97 2.61 -10.27
N PHE A 71 -7.31 3.41 -9.26
CA PHE A 71 -6.39 3.77 -8.18
C PHE A 71 -6.99 3.51 -6.79
N VAL A 72 -6.10 3.45 -5.81
CA VAL A 72 -6.42 3.39 -4.40
C VAL A 72 -5.59 4.44 -3.69
N LEU A 73 -6.23 5.32 -2.93
CA LEU A 73 -5.55 6.31 -2.11
C LEU A 73 -5.40 5.76 -0.69
N LYS A 74 -4.16 5.72 -0.18
CA LYS A 74 -3.84 5.07 1.10
C LYS A 74 -3.20 6.06 2.08
N PRO A 75 -3.81 6.30 3.26
CA PRO A 75 -3.15 7.03 4.33
C PRO A 75 -2.07 6.16 5.02
N GLN A 76 -1.20 6.78 5.82
CA GLN A 76 -0.18 6.10 6.62
C GLN A 76 -0.77 5.40 7.87
N ARG A 77 -1.78 4.53 7.69
CA ARG A 77 -2.42 3.76 8.77
C ARG A 77 -2.39 2.26 8.49
N GLU A 78 -2.45 1.48 9.57
CA GLU A 78 -2.54 0.01 9.55
C GLU A 78 -3.91 -0.47 10.07
N GLY A 79 -4.19 -1.77 9.97
CA GLY A 79 -5.39 -2.38 10.55
C GLY A 79 -6.65 -2.41 9.67
N GLY A 80 -6.53 -2.14 8.36
CA GLY A 80 -7.65 -2.19 7.41
C GLY A 80 -8.64 -1.02 7.54
N GLY A 81 -9.54 -0.87 6.56
CA GLY A 81 -10.62 0.13 6.59
C GLY A 81 -10.23 1.60 6.35
N ASN A 82 -8.96 1.91 6.09
CA ASN A 82 -8.49 3.29 5.92
C ASN A 82 -8.30 3.71 4.44
N ASN A 83 -8.37 2.78 3.50
CA ASN A 83 -8.15 3.06 2.08
C ASN A 83 -9.38 3.73 1.46
N ILE A 84 -9.13 4.63 0.50
CA ILE A 84 -10.15 5.36 -0.24
C ILE A 84 -10.18 4.84 -1.68
N TYR A 85 -11.38 4.64 -2.24
CA TYR A 85 -11.61 4.00 -3.55
C TYR A 85 -12.62 4.76 -4.40
N GLY A 86 -12.60 4.52 -5.72
CA GLY A 86 -13.63 5.02 -6.64
C GLY A 86 -13.81 6.53 -6.55
N LEU A 87 -15.04 7.03 -6.66
CA LEU A 87 -15.33 8.46 -6.65
C LEU A 87 -14.75 9.21 -5.44
N ASP A 88 -14.64 8.55 -4.28
CA ASP A 88 -14.05 9.15 -3.08
C ASP A 88 -12.56 9.48 -3.28
N VAL A 89 -11.83 8.75 -4.14
CA VAL A 89 -10.44 9.10 -4.52
C VAL A 89 -10.42 10.44 -5.23
N ARG A 90 -11.32 10.64 -6.20
CA ARG A 90 -11.42 11.90 -6.95
C ARG A 90 -11.72 13.06 -6.00
N GLU A 91 -12.73 12.90 -5.15
CA GLU A 91 -13.13 13.94 -4.20
C GLU A 91 -12.00 14.27 -3.21
N ALA A 92 -11.34 13.24 -2.68
CA ALA A 92 -10.20 13.40 -1.78
C ALA A 92 -9.04 14.12 -2.46
N LEU A 93 -8.67 13.75 -3.69
CA LEU A 93 -7.57 14.39 -4.42
C LEU A 93 -7.87 15.85 -4.76
N ILE A 94 -9.10 16.18 -5.17
CA ILE A 94 -9.52 17.57 -5.42
C ILE A 94 -9.45 18.40 -4.14
N ARG A 95 -9.91 17.83 -3.01
CA ARG A 95 -9.82 18.50 -1.70
C ARG A 95 -8.37 18.73 -1.28
N LEU A 96 -7.53 17.70 -1.33
CA LEU A 96 -6.12 17.77 -0.96
C LEU A 96 -5.34 18.77 -1.83
N LYS A 97 -5.64 18.85 -3.13
CA LYS A 97 -5.05 19.86 -4.01
C LYS A 97 -5.40 21.30 -3.60
N LYS A 98 -6.60 21.52 -3.07
CA LYS A 98 -7.02 22.84 -2.58
C LYS A 98 -6.37 23.18 -1.24
N GLU A 99 -6.23 22.19 -0.36
CA GLU A 99 -5.59 22.36 0.97
C GLU A 99 -4.09 22.61 0.83
N GLY A 100 -3.42 21.94 -0.10
CA GLY A 100 -1.99 22.10 -0.37
C GLY A 100 -1.09 21.63 0.78
N GLY A 101 0.22 21.82 0.60
CA GLY A 101 1.23 21.57 1.64
C GLY A 101 1.25 20.13 2.17
N ASP A 102 1.41 20.01 3.49
CA ASP A 102 1.67 18.74 4.18
C ASP A 102 0.51 17.73 4.12
N ALA A 103 -0.70 18.18 3.76
CA ALA A 103 -1.86 17.29 3.64
C ALA A 103 -1.65 16.22 2.55
N LEU A 104 -0.92 16.55 1.48
CA LEU A 104 -0.60 15.62 0.39
C LEU A 104 0.37 14.51 0.86
N SER A 105 1.28 14.83 1.77
CA SER A 105 2.30 13.90 2.28
C SER A 105 1.72 12.78 3.16
N ALA A 106 0.50 12.93 3.64
CA ALA A 106 -0.18 11.94 4.47
C ALA A 106 -0.65 10.70 3.69
N TYR A 107 -0.62 10.76 2.35
CA TYR A 107 -1.16 9.72 1.48
C TYR A 107 -0.14 9.25 0.44
N ILE A 108 -0.35 8.05 -0.07
CA ILE A 108 0.24 7.59 -1.33
C ILE A 108 -0.88 7.16 -2.27
N LEU A 109 -0.59 7.21 -3.57
CA LEU A 109 -1.45 6.63 -4.59
C LEU A 109 -0.89 5.27 -5.00
N MET A 110 -1.76 4.27 -5.12
CA MET A 110 -1.39 2.95 -5.59
C MET A 110 -2.31 2.51 -6.72
N GLN A 111 -1.74 1.81 -7.69
CA GLN A 111 -2.50 1.12 -8.73
C GLN A 111 -3.46 0.11 -8.08
N ARG A 112 -4.74 0.14 -8.48
CA ARG A 112 -5.69 -0.87 -8.05
C ARG A 112 -5.42 -2.17 -8.79
N ILE A 113 -5.36 -3.26 -8.04
CA ILE A 113 -5.21 -4.62 -8.57
C ILE A 113 -6.60 -5.22 -8.75
N PHE A 114 -6.83 -5.90 -9.87
CA PHE A 114 -8.10 -6.53 -10.22
C PHE A 114 -7.94 -8.05 -10.39
N PRO A 115 -7.91 -8.83 -9.29
CA PRO A 115 -7.88 -10.29 -9.38
C PRO A 115 -9.16 -10.83 -10.03
N LYS A 116 -9.07 -12.02 -10.65
CA LYS A 116 -10.26 -12.73 -11.13
C LYS A 116 -11.09 -13.18 -9.94
N ALA A 117 -12.37 -12.80 -9.93
CA ALA A 117 -13.30 -13.25 -8.90
C ALA A 117 -13.64 -14.74 -9.06
N SER A 118 -13.80 -15.43 -7.94
CA SER A 118 -14.24 -16.83 -7.88
C SER A 118 -15.42 -16.98 -6.93
N LEU A 119 -16.36 -17.86 -7.26
CA LEU A 119 -17.47 -18.19 -6.37
C LEU A 119 -16.93 -18.91 -5.14
N ALA A 120 -17.32 -18.45 -3.96
CA ALA A 120 -16.92 -19.03 -2.68
C ALA A 120 -18.07 -19.01 -1.67
N SER A 121 -18.10 -20.01 -0.81
CA SER A 121 -19.01 -20.08 0.33
C SER A 121 -18.37 -19.39 1.55
N LEU A 122 -18.97 -18.29 2.00
CA LEU A 122 -18.56 -17.51 3.15
C LEU A 122 -19.37 -17.94 4.38
N VAL A 123 -18.69 -18.51 5.37
CA VAL A 123 -19.32 -18.95 6.62
C VAL A 123 -18.98 -17.98 7.75
N ARG A 124 -19.99 -17.34 8.34
CA ARG A 124 -19.83 -16.43 9.48
C ARG A 124 -20.96 -16.60 10.47
N GLY A 125 -20.63 -16.84 11.74
CA GLY A 125 -21.63 -17.01 12.79
C GLY A 125 -22.60 -18.19 12.55
N GLY A 126 -22.13 -19.25 11.87
CA GLY A 126 -22.95 -20.41 11.52
C GLY A 126 -23.84 -20.24 10.28
N VAL A 127 -23.85 -19.06 9.65
CA VAL A 127 -24.59 -18.80 8.41
C VAL A 127 -23.65 -18.89 7.20
N CYS A 128 -24.10 -19.54 6.13
CA CYS A 128 -23.36 -19.70 4.88
C CYS A 128 -23.97 -18.82 3.78
N HIS A 129 -23.12 -18.07 3.08
CA HIS A 129 -23.49 -17.23 1.94
C HIS A 129 -22.58 -17.51 0.76
N GLU A 130 -23.13 -17.73 -0.44
CA GLU A 130 -22.33 -17.82 -1.66
C GLU A 130 -22.17 -16.45 -2.31
N ALA A 131 -20.94 -16.08 -2.65
CA ALA A 131 -20.63 -14.82 -3.30
C ALA A 131 -19.42 -14.95 -4.24
N LEU A 132 -19.33 -14.05 -5.22
CA LEU A 132 -18.08 -13.83 -5.95
C LEU A 132 -17.10 -13.10 -5.04
N THR A 133 -15.92 -13.68 -4.86
CA THR A 133 -14.90 -13.20 -3.94
C THR A 133 -13.56 -13.05 -4.65
N VAL A 134 -12.69 -12.22 -4.08
CA VAL A 134 -11.27 -12.14 -4.44
C VAL A 134 -10.45 -12.56 -3.22
N SER A 135 -9.30 -13.18 -3.46
CA SER A 135 -8.39 -13.62 -2.42
C SER A 135 -7.11 -12.79 -2.42
N GLU A 136 -6.53 -12.58 -1.25
CA GLU A 136 -5.22 -11.97 -1.04
C GLU A 136 -4.31 -12.99 -0.34
N LEU A 137 -3.16 -13.31 -0.92
CA LEU A 137 -2.22 -14.29 -0.39
C LEU A 137 -1.18 -13.60 0.51
N GLY A 138 -1.15 -13.98 1.79
CA GLY A 138 -0.11 -13.56 2.73
C GLY A 138 0.96 -14.64 2.91
N ILE A 139 2.23 -14.24 2.92
CA ILE A 139 3.38 -15.12 3.18
C ILE A 139 4.07 -14.63 4.46
N TYR A 140 4.15 -15.48 5.49
CA TYR A 140 4.83 -15.16 6.74
C TYR A 140 6.34 -15.35 6.62
N GLY A 141 7.10 -14.44 7.21
CA GLY A 141 8.56 -14.51 7.35
C GLY A 141 8.99 -14.22 8.78
N ALA A 142 10.04 -14.89 9.25
CA ALA A 142 10.65 -14.67 10.56
C ALA A 142 12.16 -14.45 10.39
N TYR A 143 12.72 -13.53 11.19
CA TYR A 143 14.13 -13.19 11.14
C TYR A 143 14.66 -12.85 12.54
N LEU A 144 15.84 -13.39 12.85
CA LEU A 144 16.61 -13.08 14.06
C LEU A 144 18.10 -13.11 13.69
N ARG A 145 18.86 -12.16 14.19
CA ARG A 145 20.31 -12.04 14.00
C ARG A 145 21.00 -11.57 15.27
#